data_AF-A0A518AVB1-F1
#
_entry.id   AF-A0A518AVB1-F1
#
_cell.length_a   1.000
_cell.length_b   1.000
_cell.length_c   1.000
_cell.angle_alpha   90.00
_cell.angle_beta   90.00
_cell.angle_gamma   90.00
#
_symmetry.space_group_name_H-M   'P 1'
#
loop_
_entity.id
_entity.type
_entity.pdbx_description
1 polymer ?
#
loop_
_entity_poly.entity_id
_entity_poly.type
_entity_poly.pdbx_seq_one_letter_code
_entity_poly.pdbx_strand_id
1 'polypeptide(L)'
;MRLSCVIGKWCLVGAMLVGAIAAPANAHTDVLIARQESKLVTGATDFSSASMGQRVFSEDLALWVDGWGATAPGFGALGNEALLPTGIERLPGSEQVEFSVPAVRLSGGSESQTLWYWDGIGDVQFGEVPTGHSLGITGSVDQLFVDEQSTDLHGFPIATTSSTGSLHQHLLFELAGEGGSDSQDGLYLLPMELSMAGLEPAEPVYLLFNKGLDGAVREQAAEWVATHQVPEPATGCMLLLVGGLGVLLLGKRVSR
;
A
#
# COMPACT_ATOMS: atom_id res chain seq x y z
N MET A 1 31.08 -26.59 -51.89
CA MET A 1 31.23 -26.61 -50.42
C MET A 1 31.22 -25.17 -49.91
N ARG A 2 30.12 -24.72 -49.30
CA ARG A 2 30.05 -23.48 -48.52
C ARG A 2 29.37 -23.84 -47.19
N LEU A 3 30.14 -23.79 -46.10
CA LEU A 3 29.61 -23.94 -44.74
C LEU A 3 29.05 -22.57 -44.31
N SER A 4 27.74 -22.51 -44.05
CA SER A 4 27.10 -21.38 -43.39
C SER A 4 27.08 -21.63 -41.88
N CYS A 5 27.72 -20.73 -41.13
CA CYS A 5 27.75 -20.73 -39.67
C CYS A 5 26.51 -20.01 -39.14
N VAL A 6 25.66 -20.70 -38.37
CA VAL A 6 24.49 -20.14 -37.68
C VAL A 6 24.92 -19.82 -36.25
N ILE A 7 24.97 -18.53 -35.90
CA ILE A 7 25.24 -18.06 -34.54
C ILE A 7 23.89 -17.97 -33.81
N GLY A 8 23.63 -18.91 -32.92
CA GLY A 8 22.47 -18.90 -32.04
C GLY A 8 22.62 -17.85 -30.94
N LYS A 9 21.69 -16.89 -30.89
CA LYS A 9 21.50 -15.97 -29.75
C LYS A 9 20.84 -16.75 -28.62
N TRP A 10 21.55 -16.92 -27.51
CA TRP A 10 20.99 -17.42 -26.25
C TRP A 10 20.39 -16.23 -25.50
N CYS A 11 19.07 -16.21 -25.33
CA CYS A 11 18.38 -15.31 -24.40
C CYS A 11 18.53 -15.91 -22.99
N LEU A 12 19.32 -15.28 -22.13
CA LEU A 12 19.37 -15.62 -20.72
C LEU A 12 18.10 -15.05 -20.05
N VAL A 13 17.13 -15.90 -19.76
CA VAL A 13 16.01 -15.54 -18.87
C VAL A 13 16.52 -15.72 -17.44
N GLY A 14 16.81 -14.61 -16.76
CA GLY A 14 17.10 -14.64 -15.33
C GLY A 14 15.82 -14.92 -14.56
N ALA A 15 15.71 -16.10 -13.96
CA ALA A 15 14.64 -16.42 -13.04
C ALA A 15 14.86 -15.63 -11.73
N MET A 16 14.04 -14.61 -11.49
CA MET A 16 13.97 -13.95 -10.19
C MET A 16 13.20 -14.88 -9.24
N LEU A 17 13.91 -15.50 -8.30
CA LEU A 17 13.26 -16.22 -7.20
C LEU A 17 12.66 -15.18 -6.25
N VAL A 18 11.34 -14.99 -6.30
CA VAL A 18 10.59 -14.33 -5.23
C VAL A 18 10.30 -15.40 -4.19
N GLY A 19 11.03 -15.38 -3.07
CA GLY A 19 10.72 -16.24 -1.93
C GLY A 19 9.48 -15.70 -1.23
N ALA A 20 8.36 -16.41 -1.34
CA ALA A 20 7.17 -16.13 -0.52
C ALA A 20 7.51 -16.41 0.94
N ILE A 21 7.61 -15.36 1.75
CA ILE A 21 7.72 -15.48 3.21
C ILE A 21 6.29 -15.72 3.70
N ALA A 22 5.99 -16.96 4.11
CA ALA A 22 4.74 -17.26 4.79
C ALA A 22 4.70 -16.50 6.13
N ALA A 23 3.84 -15.50 6.23
CA ALA A 23 3.62 -14.78 7.49
C ALA A 23 2.89 -15.71 8.48
N PRO A 24 3.25 -15.70 9.78
CA PRO A 24 2.57 -16.50 10.79
C PRO A 24 1.10 -16.06 10.94
N ALA A 25 0.18 -17.03 10.85
CA ALA A 25 -1.25 -16.82 10.67
C ALA A 25 -2.06 -16.39 11.92
N ASN A 26 -1.51 -15.64 12.89
CA ASN A 26 -2.32 -15.24 14.08
C ASN A 26 -1.80 -14.07 14.95
N ALA A 27 -0.81 -13.30 14.50
CA ALA A 27 -0.47 -12.04 15.18
C ALA A 27 -1.18 -10.89 14.44
N HIS A 28 -2.02 -10.13 15.16
CA HIS A 28 -2.58 -8.88 14.64
C HIS A 28 -1.41 -7.98 14.25
N THR A 29 -1.30 -7.67 12.97
CA THR A 29 -0.15 -6.97 12.39
C THR A 29 -0.57 -5.55 12.05
N ASP A 30 0.10 -4.59 12.66
CA ASP A 30 -0.14 -3.18 12.44
C ASP A 30 0.75 -2.63 11.33
N VAL A 31 0.31 -1.53 10.72
CA VAL A 31 1.12 -0.74 9.80
C VAL A 31 2.23 -0.06 10.61
N LEU A 32 3.45 -0.51 10.43
CA LEU A 32 4.63 0.16 10.95
C LEU A 32 4.86 1.46 10.17
N ILE A 33 5.07 2.54 10.91
CA ILE A 33 5.48 3.85 10.42
C ILE A 33 6.86 4.15 11.00
N ALA A 34 7.83 4.34 10.12
CA ALA A 34 9.20 4.66 10.50
C ALA A 34 9.80 5.69 9.54
N ARG A 35 11.06 6.06 9.79
CA ARG A 35 11.80 6.99 8.96
C ARG A 35 13.00 6.28 8.33
N GLN A 36 13.27 6.62 7.07
CA GLN A 36 14.54 6.34 6.44
C GLN A 36 15.05 7.63 5.82
N GLU A 37 16.11 8.20 6.39
CA GLU A 37 16.64 9.51 6.01
C GLU A 37 15.56 10.61 6.10
N SER A 38 15.22 11.27 4.99
CA SER A 38 14.19 12.31 4.92
C SER A 38 12.81 11.81 4.50
N LYS A 39 12.59 10.49 4.43
CA LYS A 39 11.35 9.90 3.92
C LYS A 39 10.66 9.04 4.97
N LEU A 40 9.33 9.10 5.02
CA LEU A 40 8.52 8.12 5.74
C LEU A 40 8.52 6.79 4.99
N VAL A 41 8.68 5.71 5.75
CA VAL A 41 8.68 4.35 5.22
C VAL A 41 7.73 3.50 6.04
N THR A 42 7.11 2.54 5.36
CA THR A 42 6.09 1.67 5.95
C THR A 42 6.51 0.21 5.93
N GLY A 43 5.89 -0.56 6.82
CA GLY A 43 6.13 -1.98 6.96
C GLY A 43 5.14 -2.59 7.94
N ALA A 44 5.49 -3.70 8.56
CA ALA A 44 4.64 -4.39 9.54
C ALA A 44 5.28 -4.42 10.92
N THR A 45 4.45 -4.37 11.96
CA THR A 45 4.87 -4.49 13.37
C THR A 45 3.83 -5.21 14.21
N ASP A 46 4.29 -5.98 15.19
CA ASP A 46 3.48 -6.51 16.29
C ASP A 46 3.91 -5.91 17.65
N PHE A 47 4.68 -4.82 17.61
CA PHE A 47 5.34 -4.15 18.74
C PHE A 47 6.44 -4.94 19.46
N SER A 48 6.70 -6.17 19.03
CA SER A 48 7.83 -6.98 19.47
C SER A 48 8.88 -7.19 18.37
N SER A 49 8.46 -7.01 17.11
CA SER A 49 9.26 -7.12 15.91
C SER A 49 8.78 -6.15 14.84
N ALA A 50 9.64 -5.85 13.87
CA ALA A 50 9.35 -4.99 12.73
C ALA A 50 9.94 -5.56 11.44
N SER A 51 9.20 -5.39 10.33
CA SER A 51 9.68 -5.67 8.98
C SER A 51 9.36 -4.48 8.07
N MET A 52 10.19 -4.24 7.04
CA MET A 52 9.97 -3.15 6.07
C MET A 52 9.42 -3.69 4.75
N GLY A 53 8.70 -2.83 4.02
CA GLY A 53 8.28 -3.09 2.65
C GLY A 53 6.96 -3.85 2.51
N GLN A 54 6.34 -4.28 3.61
CA GLN A 54 4.96 -4.73 3.57
C GLN A 54 4.04 -3.52 3.31
N ARG A 55 3.28 -3.59 2.22
CA ARG A 55 2.36 -2.52 1.80
C ARG A 55 0.91 -2.94 1.72
N VAL A 56 0.60 -4.23 1.87
CA VAL A 56 -0.78 -4.75 1.83
C VAL A 56 -1.13 -5.31 3.20
N PHE A 57 -2.26 -4.87 3.74
CA PHE A 57 -2.82 -5.32 5.01
C PHE A 57 -4.26 -5.71 4.75
N SER A 58 -4.66 -6.90 5.19
CA SER A 58 -6.00 -7.42 4.90
C SER A 58 -6.70 -7.82 6.17
N GLU A 59 -7.97 -7.45 6.30
CA GLU A 59 -8.76 -7.72 7.49
C GLU A 59 -10.20 -8.09 7.13
N ASP A 60 -10.84 -8.87 8.00
CA ASP A 60 -12.27 -9.17 7.88
C ASP A 60 -13.08 -8.06 8.57
N LEU A 61 -14.07 -7.53 7.85
CA LEU A 61 -15.09 -6.71 8.49
C LEU A 61 -15.97 -7.64 9.33
N ALA A 62 -16.14 -7.28 10.60
CA ALA A 62 -17.06 -7.97 11.49
C ALA A 62 -18.35 -7.18 11.61
N LEU A 63 -19.45 -7.87 11.91
CA LEU A 63 -20.71 -7.22 12.26
C LEU A 63 -20.60 -6.60 13.66
N TRP A 64 -20.75 -5.28 13.71
CA TRP A 64 -20.84 -4.47 14.93
C TRP A 64 -22.31 -4.06 15.13
N VAL A 65 -22.60 -3.35 16.23
CA VAL A 65 -23.98 -2.99 16.61
C VAL A 65 -24.70 -2.21 15.49
N ASP A 66 -23.98 -1.39 14.74
CA ASP A 66 -24.54 -0.45 13.75
C ASP A 66 -24.04 -0.66 12.31
N GLY A 67 -23.27 -1.72 12.03
CA GLY A 67 -22.75 -1.96 10.68
C GLY A 67 -21.58 -2.93 10.60
N TRP A 68 -20.96 -3.02 9.43
CA TRP A 68 -19.75 -3.82 9.20
C TRP A 68 -18.52 -2.97 9.41
N GLY A 69 -17.67 -3.34 10.37
CA GLY A 69 -16.51 -2.55 10.71
C GLY A 69 -15.30 -3.36 11.14
N ALA A 70 -14.16 -2.69 11.09
CA ALA A 70 -12.89 -3.18 11.60
C ALA A 70 -12.11 -2.03 12.25
N THR A 71 -11.29 -2.36 13.25
CA THR A 71 -10.30 -1.42 13.82
C THR A 71 -8.87 -1.79 13.41
N ALA A 72 -8.76 -2.67 12.43
CA ALA A 72 -7.53 -3.32 12.01
C ALA A 72 -7.26 -2.99 10.53
N PRO A 73 -5.99 -2.89 10.11
CA PRO A 73 -4.80 -2.86 10.97
C PRO A 73 -4.75 -1.59 11.84
N GLY A 74 -4.01 -1.64 12.95
CA GLY A 74 -3.61 -0.43 13.65
C GLY A 74 -2.46 0.28 12.94
N PHE A 75 -2.13 1.47 13.41
CA PHE A 75 -0.96 2.23 13.00
C PHE A 75 0.01 2.31 14.18
N GLY A 76 1.25 1.90 13.95
CA GLY A 76 2.27 1.77 14.98
C GLY A 76 3.59 2.42 14.60
N ALA A 77 4.25 3.07 15.56
CA ALA A 77 5.64 3.49 15.47
C ALA A 77 6.40 3.03 16.71
N LEU A 78 7.59 2.45 16.50
CA LEU A 78 8.42 1.93 17.59
C LEU A 78 9.32 3.04 18.15
N GLY A 79 9.19 3.31 19.46
CA GLY A 79 10.08 4.27 20.15
C GLY A 79 11.47 3.71 20.46
N ASN A 80 11.63 2.37 20.39
CA ASN A 80 12.89 1.67 20.61
C ASN A 80 13.52 1.28 19.26
N GLU A 81 14.55 2.03 18.87
CA GLU A 81 15.26 1.84 17.59
C GLU A 81 15.97 0.47 17.49
N ALA A 82 16.25 -0.21 18.61
CA ALA A 82 16.84 -1.55 18.60
C ALA A 82 15.88 -2.63 18.04
N LEU A 83 14.59 -2.33 17.92
CA LEU A 83 13.60 -3.22 17.28
C LEU A 83 13.45 -2.95 15.78
N LEU A 84 14.01 -1.87 15.27
CA LEU A 84 13.91 -1.50 13.86
C LEU A 84 15.02 -2.17 13.04
N PRO A 85 14.75 -2.50 11.76
CA PRO A 85 15.79 -2.96 10.84
C PRO A 85 16.91 -1.93 10.65
N THR A 86 18.11 -2.39 10.27
CA THR A 86 19.27 -1.51 10.05
C THR A 86 18.97 -0.44 8.98
N GLY A 87 19.30 0.81 9.30
CA GLY A 87 19.07 1.96 8.40
C GLY A 87 17.65 2.53 8.50
N ILE A 88 16.80 1.97 9.34
CA ILE A 88 15.48 2.49 9.68
C ILE A 88 15.58 3.16 11.05
N GLU A 89 15.04 4.37 11.13
CA GLU A 89 15.06 5.22 12.30
C GLU A 89 13.65 5.37 12.85
N ARG A 90 13.54 5.57 14.16
CA ARG A 90 12.26 5.94 14.78
C ARG A 90 11.79 7.31 14.29
N LEU A 91 10.49 7.55 14.40
CA LEU A 91 9.92 8.86 14.08
C LEU A 91 10.42 9.95 15.06
N PRO A 92 10.46 11.22 14.64
CA PRO A 92 10.55 12.35 15.56
C PRO A 92 9.44 12.29 16.62
N GLY A 93 9.77 12.75 17.83
CA GLY A 93 8.81 12.79 18.94
C GLY A 93 7.98 14.07 18.93
N SER A 94 6.75 13.98 19.43
CA SER A 94 5.80 15.11 19.49
C SER A 94 5.44 15.70 18.12
N GLU A 95 5.49 14.88 17.07
CA GLU A 95 5.08 15.26 15.71
C GLU A 95 3.79 14.55 15.31
N GLN A 96 3.01 15.20 14.45
CA GLN A 96 1.74 14.68 13.97
C GLN A 96 1.97 13.72 12.78
N VAL A 97 1.33 12.56 12.85
CA VAL A 97 1.17 11.65 11.72
C VAL A 97 -0.22 11.85 11.14
N GLU A 98 -0.29 12.06 9.84
CA GLU A 98 -1.51 12.29 9.07
C GLU A 98 -1.61 11.26 7.94
N PHE A 99 -2.80 11.16 7.35
CA PHE A 99 -2.98 10.40 6.12
C PHE A 99 -3.74 11.18 5.05
N SER A 100 -3.58 10.76 3.81
CA SER A 100 -4.43 11.07 2.68
C SER A 100 -4.89 9.77 2.00
N VAL A 101 -5.92 9.86 1.16
CA VAL A 101 -6.40 8.74 0.34
C VAL A 101 -6.19 9.14 -1.12
N PRO A 102 -5.05 8.74 -1.73
CA PRO A 102 -4.76 9.10 -3.11
C PRO A 102 -5.63 8.31 -4.09
N ALA A 103 -6.00 8.94 -5.20
CA ALA A 103 -6.63 8.26 -6.33
C ALA A 103 -5.55 7.51 -7.12
N VAL A 104 -5.36 6.23 -6.78
CA VAL A 104 -4.36 5.37 -7.44
C VAL A 104 -4.96 4.66 -8.64
N ARG A 105 -4.14 4.30 -9.63
CA ARG A 105 -4.51 3.36 -10.70
C ARG A 105 -3.88 2.01 -10.40
N LEU A 106 -4.68 0.94 -10.44
CA LEU A 106 -4.18 -0.43 -10.37
C LEU A 106 -3.82 -0.96 -11.76
N SER A 107 -2.90 -1.93 -11.83
CA SER A 107 -2.56 -2.58 -13.10
C SER A 107 -3.82 -3.20 -13.74
N GLY A 108 -4.05 -2.90 -15.02
CA GLY A 108 -5.25 -3.32 -15.76
C GLY A 108 -6.43 -2.36 -15.67
N GLY A 109 -6.44 -1.41 -14.73
CA GLY A 109 -7.46 -0.37 -14.63
C GLY A 109 -7.25 0.78 -15.63
N SER A 110 -8.34 1.30 -16.20
CA SER A 110 -8.31 2.50 -17.04
C SER A 110 -8.37 3.81 -16.26
N GLU A 111 -8.76 3.77 -14.99
CA GLU A 111 -9.06 4.95 -14.19
C GLU A 111 -8.35 4.91 -12.83
N SER A 112 -8.23 6.07 -12.19
CA SER A 112 -7.73 6.21 -10.83
C SER A 112 -8.93 6.30 -9.88
N GLN A 113 -8.87 5.60 -8.74
CA GLN A 113 -9.95 5.60 -7.75
C GLN A 113 -9.39 5.61 -6.32
N THR A 114 -10.12 6.25 -5.41
CA THR A 114 -9.82 6.30 -3.97
C THR A 114 -10.36 5.08 -3.19
N LEU A 115 -11.30 4.34 -3.76
CA LEU A 115 -11.79 3.07 -3.23
C LEU A 115 -12.05 2.12 -4.40
N TRP A 116 -11.70 0.85 -4.21
CA TRP A 116 -11.81 -0.19 -5.22
C TRP A 116 -12.62 -1.37 -4.70
N TYR A 117 -13.33 -2.08 -5.57
CA TYR A 117 -14.14 -3.23 -5.21
C TYR A 117 -13.87 -4.45 -6.10
N TRP A 118 -13.93 -5.65 -5.52
CA TRP A 118 -14.01 -6.92 -6.24
C TRP A 118 -15.02 -7.84 -5.55
N ASP A 119 -15.88 -8.50 -6.32
CA ASP A 119 -16.96 -9.37 -5.81
C ASP A 119 -16.47 -10.76 -5.37
N GLY A 120 -15.20 -11.07 -5.57
CA GLY A 120 -14.63 -12.38 -5.24
C GLY A 120 -14.88 -13.46 -6.29
N ILE A 121 -15.44 -13.11 -7.45
CA ILE A 121 -15.78 -14.08 -8.51
C ILE A 121 -14.78 -13.97 -9.66
N GLY A 122 -14.26 -15.12 -10.10
CA GLY A 122 -13.36 -15.21 -11.25
C GLY A 122 -11.92 -14.82 -10.93
N ASP A 123 -11.23 -14.23 -11.91
CA ASP A 123 -9.89 -13.68 -11.72
C ASP A 123 -9.98 -12.39 -10.89
N VAL A 124 -8.95 -12.13 -10.07
CA VAL A 124 -8.91 -10.90 -9.25
C VAL A 124 -8.88 -9.68 -10.17
N GLN A 125 -9.95 -8.88 -10.10
CA GLN A 125 -10.08 -7.66 -10.88
C GLN A 125 -10.81 -6.61 -10.04
N PHE A 126 -10.04 -5.71 -9.44
CA PHE A 126 -10.58 -4.55 -8.76
C PHE A 126 -11.15 -3.53 -9.76
N GLY A 127 -12.38 -3.08 -9.51
CA GLY A 127 -13.10 -2.12 -10.33
C GLY A 127 -13.84 -1.08 -9.49
N GLU A 128 -14.86 -0.47 -10.11
CA GLU A 128 -15.77 0.50 -9.50
C GLU A 128 -16.49 -0.09 -8.29
N VAL A 129 -16.75 0.77 -7.32
CA VAL A 129 -17.46 0.42 -6.09
C VAL A 129 -18.96 0.40 -6.40
N PRO A 130 -19.76 -0.55 -5.88
CA PRO A 130 -21.19 -0.54 -6.13
C PRO A 130 -21.81 0.81 -5.73
N THR A 131 -22.68 1.36 -6.59
CA THR A 131 -23.25 2.70 -6.39
C THR A 131 -23.83 2.88 -4.98
N GLY A 132 -23.53 4.02 -4.36
CA GLY A 132 -24.00 4.36 -3.02
C GLY A 132 -23.24 3.69 -1.88
N HIS A 133 -22.19 2.89 -2.16
CA HIS A 133 -21.34 2.34 -1.13
C HIS A 133 -20.18 3.29 -0.81
N SER A 134 -19.81 3.35 0.47
CA SER A 134 -18.67 4.13 0.94
C SER A 134 -18.02 3.48 2.15
N LEU A 135 -16.74 3.76 2.33
CA LEU A 135 -15.96 3.39 3.50
C LEU A 135 -15.76 4.63 4.38
N GLY A 136 -16.36 4.62 5.56
CA GLY A 136 -16.10 5.60 6.61
C GLY A 136 -14.79 5.27 7.34
N ILE A 137 -13.98 6.30 7.56
CA ILE A 137 -12.75 6.26 8.36
C ILE A 137 -12.94 7.24 9.51
N THR A 138 -13.00 6.73 10.73
CA THR A 138 -13.29 7.51 11.94
C THR A 138 -12.08 7.51 12.86
N GLY A 139 -11.60 8.71 13.16
CA GLY A 139 -10.56 8.96 14.16
C GLY A 139 -11.16 9.30 15.53
N SER A 140 -10.40 10.01 16.36
CA SER A 140 -10.89 10.40 17.69
C SER A 140 -11.93 11.53 17.65
N VAL A 141 -11.81 12.45 16.68
CA VAL A 141 -12.68 13.64 16.55
C VAL A 141 -13.10 13.95 15.12
N ASP A 142 -12.51 13.27 14.14
CA ASP A 142 -12.70 13.50 12.71
C ASP A 142 -13.23 12.24 12.03
N GLN A 143 -13.91 12.42 10.90
CA GLN A 143 -14.42 11.36 10.05
C GLN A 143 -14.25 11.74 8.58
N LEU A 144 -13.86 10.77 7.76
CA LEU A 144 -13.79 10.85 6.31
C LEU A 144 -14.64 9.74 5.70
N PHE A 145 -15.42 10.04 4.67
CA PHE A 145 -16.08 9.02 3.85
C PHE A 145 -15.38 8.93 2.51
N VAL A 146 -15.04 7.71 2.10
CA VAL A 146 -14.35 7.40 0.86
C VAL A 146 -15.26 6.59 -0.04
N ASP A 147 -15.42 7.03 -1.28
CA ASP A 147 -16.13 6.37 -2.35
C ASP A 147 -15.21 6.24 -3.58
N GLU A 148 -15.78 6.03 -4.77
CA GLU A 148 -15.07 5.85 -6.05
C GLU A 148 -14.59 7.16 -6.70
N GLN A 149 -14.06 8.10 -5.91
CA GLN A 149 -13.56 9.36 -6.43
C GLN A 149 -12.26 9.22 -7.23
N SER A 150 -12.15 10.01 -8.29
CA SER A 150 -10.97 10.08 -9.16
C SER A 150 -9.94 11.14 -8.74
N THR A 151 -10.16 11.77 -7.58
CA THR A 151 -9.29 12.81 -7.02
C THR A 151 -8.87 12.44 -5.62
N ASP A 152 -7.65 12.81 -5.24
CA ASP A 152 -7.13 12.59 -3.90
C ASP A 152 -8.03 13.23 -2.84
N LEU A 153 -8.23 12.50 -1.75
CA LEU A 153 -8.92 12.99 -0.57
C LEU A 153 -7.89 13.31 0.53
N HIS A 154 -8.00 14.49 1.11
CA HIS A 154 -7.27 14.82 2.32
C HIS A 154 -7.92 14.11 3.51
N GLY A 155 -7.11 13.34 4.24
CA GLY A 155 -7.54 12.73 5.49
C GLY A 155 -7.41 13.68 6.66
N PHE A 156 -7.14 13.11 7.83
CA PHE A 156 -6.97 13.84 9.08
C PHE A 156 -5.82 13.24 9.89
N PRO A 157 -5.38 13.90 10.97
CA PRO A 157 -4.37 13.35 11.85
C PRO A 157 -4.75 12.01 12.46
N ILE A 158 -3.87 11.01 12.33
CA ILE A 158 -4.02 9.72 13.01
C ILE A 158 -3.75 9.93 14.51
N ALA A 159 -2.56 10.43 14.85
CA ALA A 159 -2.17 10.77 16.21
C ALA A 159 -0.87 11.58 16.22
N THR A 160 -0.49 12.08 17.40
CA THR A 160 0.82 12.69 17.67
C THR A 160 1.74 11.66 18.31
N THR A 161 2.98 11.55 17.82
CA THR A 161 3.97 10.64 18.40
C THR A 161 4.33 11.08 19.83
N SER A 162 4.67 10.11 20.67
CA SER A 162 5.20 10.38 22.01
C SER A 162 6.55 11.12 21.93
N SER A 163 7.08 11.56 23.07
CA SER A 163 8.44 12.16 23.12
C SER A 163 9.55 11.22 22.67
N THR A 164 9.30 9.90 22.59
CA THR A 164 10.24 8.91 22.08
C THR A 164 9.98 8.53 20.62
N GLY A 165 9.02 9.17 19.95
CA GLY A 165 8.65 8.85 18.57
C GLY A 165 7.70 7.66 18.44
N SER A 166 7.23 7.08 19.55
CA SER A 166 6.31 5.96 19.52
C SER A 166 4.87 6.39 19.23
N LEU A 167 4.10 5.53 18.58
CA LEU A 167 2.67 5.73 18.30
C LEU A 167 2.00 4.36 18.25
N HIS A 168 0.74 4.28 18.68
CA HIS A 168 -0.11 3.11 18.54
C HIS A 168 -1.56 3.59 18.53
N GLN A 169 -2.17 3.61 17.35
CA GLN A 169 -3.52 4.14 17.16
C GLN A 169 -4.30 3.25 16.21
N HIS A 170 -5.54 2.95 16.57
CA HIS A 170 -6.49 2.30 15.69
C HIS A 170 -7.49 3.34 15.18
N LEU A 171 -7.76 3.30 13.88
CA LEU A 171 -8.90 3.99 13.28
C LEU A 171 -10.07 3.00 13.22
N LEU A 172 -11.30 3.52 13.22
CA LEU A 172 -12.47 2.71 12.93
C LEU A 172 -12.78 2.82 11.43
N PHE A 173 -12.87 1.68 10.76
CA PHE A 173 -13.28 1.56 9.37
C PHE A 173 -14.69 0.96 9.34
N GLU A 174 -15.64 1.64 8.70
CA GLU A 174 -17.04 1.23 8.62
C GLU A 174 -17.51 1.26 7.18
N LEU A 175 -18.04 0.13 6.71
CA LEU A 175 -18.55 0.03 5.35
C LEU A 175 -20.06 0.25 5.35
N ALA A 176 -20.52 1.25 4.60
CA ALA A 176 -21.93 1.58 4.46
C ALA A 176 -22.39 1.34 3.01
N GLY A 177 -23.57 0.73 2.85
CA GLY A 177 -24.28 0.65 1.57
C GLY A 177 -25.14 1.89 1.31
N GLU A 178 -25.81 1.90 0.16
CA GLU A 178 -26.66 3.02 -0.28
C GLU A 178 -27.71 3.39 0.78
N GLY A 179 -27.74 4.65 1.19
CA GLY A 179 -28.70 5.14 2.19
C GLY A 179 -28.57 4.50 3.57
N GLY A 180 -27.42 3.92 3.91
CA GLY A 180 -27.19 3.20 5.17
C GLY A 180 -27.69 1.75 5.15
N SER A 181 -27.94 1.19 3.96
CA SER A 181 -28.24 -0.23 3.80
C SER A 181 -27.01 -1.12 4.04
N ASP A 182 -27.24 -2.43 4.14
CA ASP A 182 -26.15 -3.41 4.19
C ASP A 182 -25.34 -3.34 2.90
N SER A 183 -24.02 -3.27 3.03
CA SER A 183 -23.11 -3.21 1.90
C SER A 183 -23.03 -4.56 1.18
N GLN A 184 -22.67 -4.55 -0.10
CA GLN A 184 -22.48 -5.77 -0.86
C GLN A 184 -21.27 -6.57 -0.33
N ASP A 185 -21.40 -7.89 -0.27
CA ASP A 185 -20.26 -8.78 0.00
C ASP A 185 -19.18 -8.62 -1.08
N GLY A 186 -17.93 -8.71 -0.68
CA GLY A 186 -16.79 -8.48 -1.56
C GLY A 186 -15.55 -8.00 -0.82
N LEU A 187 -14.53 -7.67 -1.60
CA LEU A 187 -13.30 -7.06 -1.11
C LEU A 187 -13.25 -5.58 -1.48
N TYR A 188 -12.95 -4.74 -0.51
CA TYR A 188 -12.81 -3.29 -0.67
C TYR A 188 -11.37 -2.90 -0.40
N LEU A 189 -10.74 -2.22 -1.36
CA LEU A 189 -9.32 -1.87 -1.29
C LEU A 189 -9.17 -0.35 -1.21
N LEU A 190 -8.57 0.09 -0.10
CA LEU A 190 -8.31 1.49 0.23
C LEU A 190 -6.80 1.78 0.16
N PRO A 191 -6.30 2.58 -0.80
CA PRO A 191 -4.97 3.16 -0.73
C PRO A 191 -4.92 4.24 0.35
N MET A 192 -3.85 4.27 1.13
CA MET A 192 -3.61 5.29 2.15
C MET A 192 -2.15 5.73 2.11
N GLU A 193 -1.92 7.03 1.95
CA GLU A 193 -0.60 7.64 2.00
C GLU A 193 -0.40 8.29 3.37
N LEU A 194 0.77 8.08 3.98
CA LEU A 194 1.08 8.61 5.31
C LEU A 194 2.07 9.77 5.19
N SER A 195 1.82 10.84 5.94
CA SER A 195 2.64 12.06 5.95
C SER A 195 2.98 12.53 7.35
N MET A 196 4.10 13.26 7.46
CA MET A 196 4.56 13.93 8.67
C MET A 196 5.34 15.18 8.26
N ALA A 197 5.17 16.28 9.01
CA ALA A 197 5.86 17.53 8.73
C ALA A 197 7.40 17.33 8.70
N GLY A 198 8.04 17.86 7.66
CA GLY A 198 9.49 17.79 7.50
C GLY A 198 10.03 16.48 6.93
N LEU A 199 9.17 15.52 6.59
CA LEU A 199 9.53 14.29 5.89
C LEU A 199 8.78 14.18 4.55
N GLU A 200 9.37 13.51 3.57
CA GLU A 200 8.68 13.08 2.36
C GLU A 200 7.60 12.03 2.73
N PRO A 201 6.40 12.08 2.12
CA PRO A 201 5.36 11.08 2.35
C PRO A 201 5.82 9.66 2.06
N ALA A 202 5.20 8.70 2.74
CA ALA A 202 5.41 7.29 2.47
C ALA A 202 4.81 6.90 1.12
N GLU A 203 5.28 5.79 0.55
CA GLU A 203 4.50 5.17 -0.53
C GLU A 203 3.16 4.65 0.04
N PRO A 204 2.06 4.67 -0.74
CA PRO A 204 0.77 4.24 -0.24
C PRO A 204 0.81 2.80 0.31
N VAL A 205 0.20 2.60 1.48
CA VAL A 205 -0.22 1.28 1.94
C VAL A 205 -1.63 0.99 1.44
N TYR A 206 -1.97 -0.28 1.36
CA TYR A 206 -3.23 -0.76 0.82
C TYR A 206 -3.93 -1.58 1.89
N LEU A 207 -5.10 -1.10 2.32
CA LEU A 207 -5.95 -1.77 3.27
C LEU A 207 -7.03 -2.52 2.51
N LEU A 208 -7.08 -3.84 2.66
CA LEU A 208 -7.98 -4.75 1.96
C LEU A 208 -9.01 -5.30 2.96
N PHE A 209 -10.23 -4.79 2.90
CA PHE A 209 -11.31 -5.19 3.77
C PHE A 209 -12.16 -6.27 3.10
N ASN A 210 -12.32 -7.41 3.78
CA ASN A 210 -13.16 -8.52 3.34
C ASN A 210 -14.53 -8.45 4.02
N LYS A 211 -15.59 -8.35 3.23
CA LYS A 211 -16.97 -8.53 3.69
C LYS A 211 -17.53 -9.83 3.14
N GLY A 212 -17.68 -10.83 4.00
CA GLY A 212 -18.48 -12.02 3.71
C GLY A 212 -17.86 -13.06 2.78
N LEU A 213 -16.63 -12.86 2.28
CA LEU A 213 -15.94 -13.86 1.46
C LEU A 213 -15.06 -14.81 2.28
N ASP A 214 -14.71 -15.94 1.68
CA ASP A 214 -13.77 -16.91 2.26
C ASP A 214 -12.36 -16.32 2.40
N GLY A 215 -11.67 -16.67 3.49
CA GLY A 215 -10.32 -16.17 3.78
C GLY A 215 -9.29 -16.46 2.68
N ALA A 216 -9.42 -17.57 1.95
CA ALA A 216 -8.54 -17.88 0.82
C ALA A 216 -8.73 -16.92 -0.36
N VAL A 217 -9.96 -16.42 -0.58
CA VAL A 217 -10.25 -15.42 -1.61
C VAL A 217 -9.60 -14.08 -1.25
N ARG A 218 -9.65 -13.70 0.04
CA ARG A 218 -8.96 -12.52 0.56
C ARG A 218 -7.43 -12.63 0.40
N GLU A 219 -6.84 -13.76 0.76
CA GLU A 219 -5.39 -14.00 0.62
C GLU A 219 -4.94 -13.91 -0.85
N GLN A 220 -5.71 -14.51 -1.77
CA GLN A 220 -5.46 -14.40 -3.21
C GLN A 220 -5.47 -12.95 -3.70
N ALA A 221 -6.45 -12.15 -3.27
CA ALA A 221 -6.51 -10.74 -3.63
C ALA A 221 -5.36 -9.92 -3.02
N ALA A 222 -4.96 -10.20 -1.78
CA ALA A 222 -3.83 -9.52 -1.16
C ALA A 222 -2.52 -9.77 -1.94
N GLU A 223 -2.28 -11.01 -2.39
CA GLU A 223 -1.14 -11.36 -3.24
C GLU A 223 -1.22 -10.67 -4.62
N TRP A 224 -2.42 -10.59 -5.20
CA TRP A 224 -2.63 -9.87 -6.45
C TRP A 224 -2.30 -8.38 -6.29
N VAL A 225 -2.81 -7.72 -5.25
CA VAL A 225 -2.51 -6.30 -4.97
C VAL A 225 -1.01 -6.10 -4.76
N ALA A 226 -0.34 -7.00 -4.03
CA ALA A 226 1.11 -6.90 -3.82
C ALA A 226 1.94 -6.91 -5.12
N THR A 227 1.41 -7.48 -6.21
CA THR A 227 2.09 -7.60 -7.50
C THR A 227 1.56 -6.67 -8.60
N HIS A 228 0.41 -6.01 -8.37
CA HIS A 228 -0.29 -5.16 -9.36
C HIS A 228 -0.32 -3.66 -8.99
N GLN A 229 0.49 -3.25 -8.02
CA GLN A 229 0.75 -1.86 -7.71
C GLN A 229 1.50 -1.19 -8.86
N VAL A 230 0.98 -0.07 -9.36
CA VAL A 230 1.68 0.75 -10.34
C VAL A 230 2.68 1.63 -9.59
N PRO A 231 4.00 1.51 -9.83
CA PRO A 231 4.97 2.42 -9.24
C PRO A 231 4.64 3.85 -9.63
N GLU A 232 4.73 4.79 -8.68
CA GLU A 232 4.48 6.17 -9.00
C GLU A 232 5.39 6.66 -10.13
N PRO A 233 4.87 7.46 -11.08
CA PRO A 233 5.58 7.83 -12.30
C PRO A 233 6.91 8.58 -12.05
N ALA A 234 7.11 9.14 -10.85
CA ALA A 234 8.37 9.79 -10.46
C ALA A 234 9.58 8.85 -10.59
N THR A 235 9.42 7.56 -10.27
CA THR A 235 10.49 6.56 -10.34
C THR A 235 10.86 6.22 -11.79
N GLY A 236 9.88 6.23 -12.70
CA GLY A 236 10.08 5.94 -14.13
C GLY A 236 10.88 7.03 -14.86
N CYS A 237 10.63 8.30 -14.53
CA CYS A 237 11.34 9.43 -15.14
C CYS A 237 12.82 9.46 -14.78
N MET A 238 13.21 9.05 -13.57
CA MET A 238 14.62 9.03 -13.15
C MET A 238 15.44 7.97 -13.92
N LEU A 239 14.86 6.79 -14.17
CA LEU A 239 15.51 5.73 -14.94
C LEU A 239 15.78 6.11 -16.40
N LEU A 240 14.87 6.87 -17.03
CA LEU A 240 15.05 7.35 -18.41
C LEU A 240 16.13 8.45 -18.52
N LEU A 241 16.29 9.30 -17.51
CA LEU A 241 17.31 10.34 -17.50
C LEU A 241 18.74 9.79 -17.34
N VAL A 242 18.92 8.76 -16.51
CA VAL A 242 20.24 8.11 -16.34
C VAL A 242 20.61 7.27 -17.58
N GLY A 243 19.64 6.59 -18.20
CA GLY A 243 19.86 5.85 -19.44
C GLY A 243 20.15 6.75 -20.66
N GLY A 244 19.52 7.92 -20.74
CA GLY A 244 19.69 8.87 -21.84
C GLY A 244 21.07 9.53 -21.90
N LEU A 245 21.67 9.85 -20.76
CA LEU A 245 23.01 10.45 -20.73
C LEU A 245 24.13 9.47 -21.14
N GLY A 246 23.94 8.17 -20.91
CA GLY A 246 24.92 7.14 -21.29
C GLY A 246 25.07 6.97 -22.80
N VAL A 247 24.00 7.20 -23.58
CA VAL A 247 24.01 7.02 -25.04
C VAL A 247 24.64 8.22 -25.77
N LEU A 248 24.53 9.43 -25.21
CA LEU A 248 25.09 10.64 -25.82
C LEU A 248 26.63 10.72 -25.76
N LEU A 249 27.29 9.94 -24.89
CA LEU A 249 28.74 9.95 -24.74
C LEU A 249 29.50 8.94 -25.62
N LEU A 250 28.80 8.04 -26.33
CA LEU A 250 29.44 7.06 -27.24
C LEU A 250 29.56 7.54 -28.70
N GLY A 251 29.17 8.79 -29.02
CA GLY A 251 29.06 9.29 -30.39
C GLY A 251 30.29 9.97 -31.02
N LYS A 252 31.37 10.26 -30.29
CA LYS A 252 32.56 10.94 -30.87
C LYS A 252 33.72 9.99 -31.13
N ARG A 253 33.65 9.22 -32.23
CA ARG A 253 34.81 8.54 -32.81
C ARG A 253 35.43 9.45 -33.87
N VAL A 254 36.59 10.02 -33.52
CA VAL A 254 37.42 10.88 -34.39
C VAL A 254 37.95 10.06 -35.57
N SER A 255 37.60 10.45 -36.79
CA SER A 255 38.27 10.00 -38.02
C SER A 255 39.56 10.78 -38.23
N ARG A 256 40.65 10.06 -38.53
CA ARG A 256 42.00 10.57 -38.82
C ARG A 256 42.07 11.40 -40.08
#